data_AF-A0A1W9LS18-F1
#
_entry.id   AF-A0A1W9LS18-F1
#
_cell.length_a   1.000
_cell.length_b   1.000
_cell.length_c   1.000
_cell.angle_alpha   90.00
_cell.angle_beta   90.00
_cell.angle_gamma   90.00
#
_symmetry.space_group_name_H-M   'P 1'
#
loop_
_entity.id
_entity.type
_entity.pdbx_description
1 polymer ?
#
loop_
_entity_poly.entity_id
_entity_poly.type
_entity_poly.pdbx_seq_one_letter_code
_entity_poly.pdbx_strand_id
1 'polypeptide(L)'
;MPLIRIEEKEVGETSENSQAFQAFILFDDTAEFPITVSAPFDRAGEAELEWYFEHFLKFPFTENVRFAQAAQSVIEYGESLFQQVFGNDGIAETYRKYLKENPDRWRFEIAGSPEFHSLHWESLKDPNLPRAWALDAPMVRINLKPYHIEIKAKDSPTVNLLIVTARPRGKNDIAFRTISKPLVEVFEQTELPVKIHILRPGTYQALFQHLEEKKPGHYHVIHFDVHGSLMTYDDLDRGGFLDNSRYGRNKFTEYEGLRAYLSLETEKESRSDLVEAGEIADLLTRYQIPVAILNACQSAKQSGKSDTSLGSRLMSAGVRTVLAM
;
A
#
# COMPACT_ATOMS: atom_id res chain seq x y z
N MET A 1 16.38 -10.76 -12.60
CA MET A 1 16.23 -9.30 -12.48
C MET A 1 17.09 -8.93 -11.29
N PRO A 2 18.12 -8.11 -11.49
CA PRO A 2 18.99 -7.59 -10.42
C PRO A 2 18.19 -7.22 -9.17
N LEU A 3 18.56 -7.82 -8.03
CA LEU A 3 17.86 -7.68 -6.77
C LEU A 3 18.76 -7.06 -5.71
N ILE A 4 18.28 -5.98 -5.09
CA ILE A 4 18.81 -5.48 -3.82
C ILE A 4 17.75 -5.74 -2.75
N ARG A 5 18.09 -6.51 -1.72
CA ARG A 5 17.24 -6.68 -0.53
C ARG A 5 17.82 -5.88 0.62
N ILE A 6 16.98 -5.14 1.33
CA ILE A 6 17.27 -4.48 2.60
C ILE A 6 16.40 -5.16 3.66
N GLU A 7 17.05 -5.85 4.59
CA GLU A 7 16.40 -6.76 5.54
C GLU A 7 16.71 -6.35 6.98
N GLU A 8 15.70 -5.99 7.75
CA GLU A 8 15.84 -5.75 9.18
C GLU A 8 16.19 -7.05 9.92
N LYS A 9 17.21 -6.99 10.77
CA LYS A 9 17.59 -8.08 11.65
C LYS A 9 16.55 -8.21 12.76
N GLU A 10 15.94 -9.39 12.93
CA GLU A 10 15.04 -9.65 14.06
C GLU A 10 15.75 -9.35 15.38
N VAL A 11 15.33 -8.28 16.06
CA VAL A 11 15.79 -7.93 17.40
C VAL A 11 14.94 -8.76 18.37
N GLY A 12 15.57 -9.72 19.07
CA GLY A 12 14.93 -10.37 20.22
C GLY A 12 14.47 -9.30 21.21
N GLU A 13 13.26 -9.45 21.76
CA GLU A 13 12.61 -8.48 22.66
C GLU A 13 13.62 -7.80 23.59
N THR A 14 14.01 -6.54 23.29
CA THR A 14 14.43 -5.46 24.20
C THR A 14 15.33 -4.43 23.48
N SER A 15 14.72 -3.32 23.04
CA SER A 15 15.30 -1.98 23.24
C SER A 15 14.19 -0.94 23.10
N GLU A 16 13.65 -0.50 24.23
CA GLU A 16 12.56 0.48 24.33
C GLU A 16 12.90 1.90 23.82
N ASN A 17 14.01 2.11 23.10
CA ASN A 17 14.42 3.49 22.78
C ASN A 17 15.38 3.68 21.59
N SER A 18 15.60 2.71 20.72
CA SER A 18 16.49 2.92 19.56
C SER A 18 15.70 3.38 18.34
N GLN A 19 15.83 4.67 17.98
CA GLN A 19 15.43 5.26 16.68
C GLN A 19 16.12 4.63 15.44
N ALA A 20 16.90 3.57 15.64
CA ALA A 20 17.74 2.95 14.64
C ALA A 20 17.49 1.44 14.59
N PHE A 21 17.24 0.95 13.38
CA PHE A 21 17.07 -0.43 12.98
C PHE A 21 18.42 -1.03 12.59
N GLN A 22 18.72 -2.21 13.12
CA GLN A 22 19.84 -3.02 12.65
C GLN A 22 19.36 -3.82 11.44
N ALA A 23 20.06 -3.73 10.32
CA ALA A 23 19.62 -4.36 9.08
C ALA A 23 20.81 -4.88 8.26
N PHE A 24 20.50 -5.58 7.18
CA PHE A 24 21.45 -6.05 6.19
C PHE A 24 21.05 -5.56 4.80
N ILE A 25 22.03 -5.29 3.96
CA ILE A 25 21.83 -5.17 2.51
C ILE A 25 22.40 -6.40 1.82
N LEU A 26 21.60 -6.98 0.93
CA LEU A 26 21.94 -8.14 0.11
C LEU A 26 21.86 -7.77 -1.38
N PHE A 27 22.86 -8.21 -2.14
CA PHE A 27 22.86 -8.15 -3.60
C PHE A 27 22.68 -9.56 -4.16
N ASP A 28 21.59 -9.80 -4.89
CA ASP A 28 21.17 -11.11 -5.42
C ASP A 28 21.26 -12.25 -4.39
N ASP A 29 20.91 -11.99 -3.12
CA ASP A 29 20.98 -12.94 -2.02
C ASP A 29 22.39 -13.52 -1.73
N THR A 30 23.47 -12.87 -2.18
CA THR A 30 24.86 -13.38 -2.05
C THR A 30 25.74 -12.58 -1.10
N ALA A 31 25.80 -11.26 -1.27
CA ALA A 31 26.69 -10.40 -0.51
C ALA A 31 25.92 -9.67 0.58
N GLU A 32 26.10 -10.09 1.84
CA GLU A 32 25.42 -9.53 3.01
C GLU A 32 26.32 -8.51 3.72
N PHE A 33 25.87 -7.25 3.79
CA PHE A 33 26.57 -6.20 4.53
C PHE A 33 25.69 -5.67 5.66
N PRO A 34 26.20 -5.58 6.90
CA PRO A 34 25.45 -4.98 8.00
C PRO A 34 25.35 -3.47 7.83
N ILE A 35 24.15 -2.94 8.08
CA ILE A 35 23.84 -1.52 8.04
C ILE A 35 23.03 -1.13 9.28
N THR A 36 22.99 0.17 9.56
CA THR A 36 22.10 0.74 10.57
C THR A 36 21.28 1.82 9.89
N VAL A 37 19.96 1.71 9.97
CA VAL A 37 19.02 2.64 9.34
C VAL A 37 18.18 3.27 10.42
N SER A 38 17.93 4.56 10.33
CA SER A 38 17.07 5.32 11.23
C SER A 38 16.10 6.15 10.41
N ALA A 39 14.97 6.54 11.01
CA ALA A 39 14.08 7.49 10.38
C ALA A 39 14.86 8.81 10.11
N PRO A 40 15.00 9.25 8.84
CA PRO A 40 15.69 10.49 8.52
C PRO A 40 15.07 11.71 9.19
N PHE A 41 13.75 11.70 9.41
CA PHE A 41 13.01 12.78 10.04
C PHE A 41 12.50 12.40 11.43
N ASP A 42 12.39 13.43 12.27
CA ASP A 42 11.67 13.35 13.53
C ASP A 42 10.16 13.51 13.31
N ARG A 43 9.38 13.55 14.39
CA ARG A 43 7.92 13.70 14.31
C ARG A 43 7.48 14.98 13.60
N ALA A 44 8.25 16.07 13.71
CA ALA A 44 7.88 17.33 13.08
C ALA A 44 8.12 17.24 11.56
N GLY A 45 9.24 16.66 11.13
CA GLY A 45 9.50 16.41 9.72
C GLY A 45 8.48 15.45 9.08
N GLU A 46 8.12 14.37 9.77
CA GLU A 46 7.07 13.44 9.30
C GLU A 46 5.69 14.12 9.19
N ALA A 47 5.35 15.01 10.13
CA ALA A 47 4.11 15.79 10.08
C ALA A 47 4.07 16.76 8.88
N GLU A 48 5.22 17.33 8.49
CA GLU A 48 5.31 18.16 7.29
C GLU A 48 5.13 17.34 6.00
N LEU A 49 5.68 16.12 5.93
CA LEU A 49 5.43 15.21 4.82
C LEU A 49 3.96 14.79 4.74
N GLU A 50 3.33 14.46 5.87
CA GLU A 50 1.90 14.17 5.93
C GLU A 50 1.06 15.37 5.47
N TRP A 51 1.43 16.59 5.86
CA TRP A 51 0.79 17.80 5.35
C TRP A 51 0.92 17.91 3.82
N TYR A 52 2.13 17.69 3.30
CA TYR A 52 2.40 17.79 1.86
C TYR A 52 1.59 16.80 1.02
N PHE A 53 1.56 15.52 1.43
CA PHE A 53 0.88 14.47 0.68
C PHE A 53 -0.63 14.39 0.96
N GLU A 54 -1.11 14.69 2.16
CA GLU A 54 -2.53 14.51 2.52
C GLU A 54 -3.35 15.83 2.55
N HIS A 55 -2.72 16.96 2.88
CA HIS A 55 -3.45 18.22 3.15
C HIS A 55 -3.30 19.24 2.03
N PHE A 56 -2.10 19.45 1.51
CA PHE A 56 -1.86 20.44 0.47
C PHE A 56 -2.67 20.16 -0.81
N LEU A 57 -2.82 18.88 -1.18
CA LEU A 57 -3.62 18.46 -2.35
C LEU A 57 -5.10 18.91 -2.28
N LYS A 58 -5.62 19.23 -1.09
CA LYS A 58 -6.99 19.74 -0.92
C LYS A 58 -7.09 21.24 -1.24
N PHE A 59 -6.02 22.01 -1.06
CA PHE A 59 -5.99 23.46 -1.26
C PHE A 59 -4.65 23.93 -1.90
N PRO A 60 -4.37 23.55 -3.16
CA PRO A 60 -3.05 23.73 -3.77
C PRO A 60 -2.72 25.18 -4.20
N PHE A 61 -3.49 26.17 -3.74
CA PHE A 61 -3.39 27.57 -4.17
C PHE A 61 -2.80 28.51 -3.11
N THR A 62 -2.47 27.97 -1.93
CA THR A 62 -1.89 28.72 -0.80
C THR A 62 -0.62 28.01 -0.32
N GLU A 63 0.34 28.74 0.27
CA GLU A 63 1.57 28.17 0.88
C GLU A 63 2.66 27.67 -0.09
N ASN A 64 2.84 28.30 -1.25
CA ASN A 64 3.85 27.92 -2.26
C ASN A 64 5.29 27.74 -1.71
N VAL A 65 5.70 28.53 -0.71
CA VAL A 65 7.03 28.41 -0.09
C VAL A 65 7.13 27.12 0.72
N ARG A 66 6.12 26.83 1.56
CA ARG A 66 6.05 25.59 2.34
C ARG A 66 5.97 24.37 1.43
N PHE A 67 5.22 24.46 0.33
CA PHE A 67 5.17 23.43 -0.70
C PHE A 67 6.56 23.16 -1.30
N ALA A 68 7.28 24.18 -1.74
CA ALA A 68 8.60 24.01 -2.33
C ALA A 68 9.60 23.41 -1.33
N GLN A 69 9.52 23.83 -0.06
CA GLN A 69 10.33 23.28 1.03
C GLN A 69 10.00 21.81 1.30
N ALA A 70 8.73 21.45 1.41
CA ALA A 70 8.31 20.07 1.63
C ALA A 70 8.62 19.17 0.42
N ALA A 71 8.49 19.67 -0.81
CA ALA A 71 8.90 18.93 -2.01
C ALA A 71 10.41 18.64 -2.01
N GLN A 72 11.22 19.63 -1.62
CA GLN A 72 12.67 19.48 -1.49
C GLN A 72 13.04 18.51 -0.36
N SER A 73 12.31 18.52 0.75
CA SER A 73 12.59 17.66 1.90
C SER A 73 12.39 16.16 1.58
N VAL A 74 11.52 15.81 0.62
CA VAL A 74 11.41 14.42 0.11
C VAL A 74 12.73 13.95 -0.51
N ILE A 75 13.42 14.82 -1.25
CA ILE A 75 14.73 14.50 -1.85
C ILE A 75 15.77 14.32 -0.76
N GLU A 76 15.81 15.24 0.21
CA GLU A 76 16.74 15.20 1.35
C GLU A 76 16.55 13.93 2.20
N TYR A 77 15.29 13.52 2.41
CA TYR A 77 14.96 12.26 3.07
C TYR A 77 15.54 11.06 2.31
N GLY A 78 15.32 11.03 0.99
CA GLY A 78 15.79 9.97 0.11
C GLY A 78 17.30 9.83 0.03
N GLU A 79 18.02 10.96 -0.03
CA GLU A 79 19.48 11.01 -0.02
C GLU A 79 20.07 10.62 1.35
N SER A 80 19.39 11.01 2.44
CA SER A 80 19.75 10.57 3.80
C SER A 80 19.59 9.06 3.96
N LEU A 81 18.48 8.47 3.51
CA LEU A 81 18.32 7.01 3.48
C LEU A 81 19.40 6.34 2.63
N PHE A 82 19.69 6.89 1.46
CA PHE A 82 20.71 6.34 0.57
C PHE A 82 22.08 6.33 1.24
N GLN A 83 22.47 7.42 1.90
CA GLN A 83 23.74 7.50 2.62
C GLN A 83 23.81 6.48 3.77
N GLN A 84 22.72 6.25 4.49
CA GLN A 84 22.67 5.25 5.57
C GLN A 84 22.84 3.81 5.04
N VAL A 85 22.26 3.50 3.88
CA VAL A 85 22.28 2.15 3.30
C VAL A 85 23.55 1.87 2.49
N PHE A 86 23.99 2.83 1.67
CA PHE A 86 25.06 2.65 0.68
C PHE A 86 26.34 3.42 0.99
N GLY A 87 26.37 4.22 2.07
CA GLY A 87 27.48 5.13 2.36
C GLY A 87 28.75 4.47 2.88
N ASN A 88 28.70 3.20 3.29
CA ASN A 88 29.90 2.46 3.69
C ASN A 88 30.76 2.15 2.44
N ASP A 89 32.08 2.38 2.50
CA ASP A 89 32.99 2.23 1.36
C ASP A 89 32.86 0.87 0.65
N GLY A 90 32.75 -0.23 1.40
CA GLY A 90 32.60 -1.58 0.82
C GLY A 90 31.26 -1.79 0.12
N ILE A 91 30.19 -1.22 0.66
CA ILE A 91 28.85 -1.27 0.06
C ILE A 91 28.80 -0.36 -1.16
N ALA A 92 29.36 0.84 -1.07
CA ALA A 92 29.39 1.81 -2.16
C ALA A 92 30.16 1.28 -3.38
N GLU A 93 31.30 0.60 -3.16
CA GLU A 93 32.05 -0.06 -4.24
C GLU A 93 31.22 -1.19 -4.87
N THR A 94 30.62 -2.04 -4.04
CA THR A 94 29.77 -3.15 -4.50
C THR A 94 28.58 -2.62 -5.31
N TYR A 95 27.86 -1.62 -4.81
CA TYR A 95 26.74 -0.99 -5.49
C TYR A 95 27.14 -0.35 -6.82
N ARG A 96 28.27 0.38 -6.88
CA ARG A 96 28.77 0.96 -8.14
C ARG A 96 29.16 -0.11 -9.17
N LYS A 97 29.75 -1.21 -8.73
CA LYS A 97 30.06 -2.36 -9.59
C LYS A 97 28.77 -2.99 -10.09
N TYR A 98 27.84 -3.25 -9.17
CA TYR A 98 26.55 -3.84 -9.45
C TYR A 98 25.74 -3.00 -10.46
N LEU A 99 25.78 -1.67 -10.34
CA LEU A 99 25.19 -0.72 -11.30
C LEU A 99 25.75 -0.88 -12.72
N LYS A 100 27.06 -1.03 -12.85
CA LYS A 100 27.73 -1.16 -14.15
C LYS A 100 27.45 -2.51 -14.82
N GLU A 101 27.36 -3.56 -14.02
CA GLU A 101 27.13 -4.93 -14.51
C GLU A 101 25.67 -5.16 -14.90
N ASN A 102 24.75 -4.39 -14.32
CA ASN A 102 23.31 -4.58 -14.48
C ASN A 102 22.63 -3.28 -14.95
N PRO A 103 22.79 -2.88 -16.22
CA PRO A 103 22.26 -1.60 -16.71
C PRO A 103 20.73 -1.54 -16.73
N ASP A 104 20.03 -2.67 -16.77
CA ASP A 104 18.58 -2.73 -16.99
C ASP A 104 17.85 -3.61 -15.96
N ARG A 105 16.66 -3.12 -15.55
CA ARG A 105 15.64 -3.77 -14.67
C ARG A 105 16.14 -4.15 -13.29
N TRP A 106 15.85 -3.30 -12.32
CA TRP A 106 16.20 -3.48 -10.92
C TRP A 106 14.97 -3.85 -10.11
N ARG A 107 15.18 -4.41 -8.92
CA ARG A 107 14.14 -4.53 -7.90
C ARG A 107 14.75 -4.31 -6.53
N PHE A 108 14.02 -3.56 -5.71
CA PHE A 108 14.31 -3.43 -4.30
C PHE A 108 13.30 -4.25 -3.50
N GLU A 109 13.80 -5.05 -2.57
CA GLU A 109 12.99 -5.76 -1.59
C GLU A 109 13.29 -5.19 -0.21
N ILE A 110 12.24 -4.73 0.48
CA ILE A 110 12.33 -4.25 1.86
C ILE A 110 11.65 -5.29 2.73
N ALA A 111 12.38 -5.85 3.69
CA ALA A 111 11.87 -6.88 4.58
C ALA A 111 12.14 -6.48 6.03
N GLY A 112 11.12 -6.49 6.88
CA GLY A 112 11.28 -6.16 8.29
C GLY A 112 9.98 -6.00 9.05
N SER A 113 10.08 -5.37 10.21
CA SER A 113 8.97 -4.98 11.07
C SER A 113 8.05 -3.95 10.39
N PRO A 114 6.82 -3.80 10.89
CA PRO A 114 5.92 -2.75 10.41
C PRO A 114 6.53 -1.34 10.56
N GLU A 115 7.30 -1.07 11.62
CA GLU A 115 8.00 0.19 11.81
C GLU A 115 9.12 0.40 10.79
N PHE A 116 9.88 -0.64 10.46
CA PHE A 116 10.86 -0.58 9.39
C PHE A 116 10.19 -0.35 8.03
N HIS A 117 9.03 -0.96 7.82
CA HIS A 117 8.21 -0.67 6.65
C HIS A 117 7.62 0.75 6.67
N SER A 118 7.50 1.43 7.81
CA SER A 118 6.94 2.78 7.82
C SER A 118 7.88 3.85 7.22
N LEU A 119 9.17 3.54 7.05
CA LEU A 119 10.11 4.44 6.37
C LEU A 119 9.71 4.63 4.89
N HIS A 120 9.93 5.85 4.37
CA HIS A 120 9.62 6.23 2.98
C HIS A 120 10.69 5.71 2.00
N TRP A 121 10.84 4.39 1.91
CA TRP A 121 11.82 3.73 1.04
C TRP A 121 11.71 4.17 -0.41
N GLU A 122 10.49 4.47 -0.87
CA GLU A 122 10.18 4.98 -2.21
C GLU A 122 10.91 6.30 -2.54
N SER A 123 11.35 7.05 -1.53
CA SER A 123 12.18 8.25 -1.71
C SER A 123 13.67 7.95 -1.94
N LEU A 124 14.15 6.71 -1.70
CA LEU A 124 15.56 6.31 -1.79
C LEU A 124 16.21 6.83 -3.07
N LYS A 125 17.17 7.73 -2.89
CA LYS A 125 17.75 8.50 -3.99
C LYS A 125 19.27 8.51 -3.92
N ASP A 126 19.88 7.93 -4.96
CA ASP A 126 21.30 8.14 -5.24
C ASP A 126 21.51 9.61 -5.66
N PRO A 127 22.37 10.38 -4.96
CA PRO A 127 22.68 11.76 -5.31
C PRO A 127 23.28 11.90 -6.73
N ASN A 128 23.89 10.84 -7.26
CA ASN A 128 24.52 10.85 -8.59
C ASN A 128 23.56 10.49 -9.73
N LEU A 129 22.34 10.04 -9.42
CA LEU A 129 21.31 9.72 -10.41
C LEU A 129 20.32 10.88 -10.56
N PRO A 130 19.65 11.04 -11.73
CA PRO A 130 18.75 12.16 -11.96
C PRO A 130 17.45 12.10 -11.13
N ARG A 131 17.05 10.90 -10.68
CA ARG A 131 15.77 10.68 -9.99
C ARG A 131 15.87 9.57 -8.94
N ALA A 132 14.82 9.41 -8.13
CA ALA A 132 14.75 8.37 -7.09
C ALA A 132 14.52 6.98 -7.70
N TRP A 133 14.97 5.94 -7.01
CA TRP A 133 14.94 4.56 -7.52
C TRP A 133 13.53 4.05 -7.82
N ALA A 134 12.52 4.49 -7.08
CA ALA A 134 11.14 4.04 -7.28
C ALA A 134 10.57 4.38 -8.67
N LEU A 135 11.20 5.31 -9.40
CA LEU A 135 10.81 5.67 -10.77
C LEU A 135 11.48 4.80 -11.85
N ASP A 136 12.52 4.05 -11.48
CA ASP A 136 13.30 3.19 -12.37
C ASP A 136 13.20 1.70 -11.99
N ALA A 137 12.82 1.40 -10.74
CA ALA A 137 12.81 0.08 -10.16
C ALA A 137 11.60 -0.11 -9.22
N PRO A 138 10.87 -1.24 -9.30
CA PRO A 138 9.89 -1.59 -8.29
C PRO A 138 10.52 -1.70 -6.90
N MET A 139 9.87 -1.08 -5.92
CA MET A 139 10.12 -1.28 -4.50
C MET A 139 9.03 -2.17 -3.93
N VAL A 140 9.42 -3.29 -3.34
CA VAL A 140 8.51 -4.33 -2.87
C VAL A 140 8.75 -4.58 -1.40
N ARG A 141 7.69 -4.47 -0.60
CA ARG A 141 7.71 -4.82 0.81
C ARG A 141 7.40 -6.30 0.96
N ILE A 142 8.23 -7.03 1.69
CA ILE A 142 8.14 -8.48 1.86
C ILE A 142 7.91 -8.80 3.33
N ASN A 143 6.90 -9.63 3.59
CA ASN A 143 6.74 -10.25 4.89
C ASN A 143 7.52 -11.58 4.89
N LEU A 144 8.53 -11.68 5.75
CA LEU A 144 9.36 -12.87 5.89
C LEU A 144 8.65 -14.01 6.61
N LYS A 145 7.52 -13.74 7.26
CA LYS A 145 6.68 -14.77 7.91
C LYS A 145 5.66 -15.29 6.89
N PRO A 146 5.84 -16.51 6.37
CA PRO A 146 4.94 -17.04 5.34
C PRO A 146 3.54 -17.28 5.91
N TYR A 147 2.52 -16.75 5.23
CA TYR A 147 1.14 -17.11 5.50
C TYR A 147 0.75 -18.36 4.71
N HIS A 148 0.10 -19.32 5.39
CA HIS A 148 -0.20 -20.65 4.87
C HIS A 148 -1.38 -20.71 3.87
N ILE A 149 -1.99 -19.59 3.51
CA ILE A 149 -3.16 -19.56 2.61
C ILE A 149 -2.68 -19.33 1.18
N GLU A 150 -2.69 -20.39 0.38
CA GLU A 150 -2.34 -20.31 -1.03
C GLU A 150 -3.57 -19.99 -1.89
N ILE A 151 -3.74 -18.72 -2.29
CA ILE A 151 -4.76 -18.35 -3.29
C ILE A 151 -4.35 -18.89 -4.66
N LYS A 152 -5.10 -19.83 -5.23
CA LYS A 152 -4.88 -20.37 -6.59
C LYS A 152 -5.84 -19.71 -7.57
N ALA A 153 -5.37 -18.70 -8.29
CA ALA A 153 -6.08 -18.22 -9.47
C ALA A 153 -6.09 -19.30 -10.56
N LYS A 154 -7.17 -19.36 -11.33
CA LYS A 154 -7.27 -20.27 -12.48
C LYS A 154 -6.48 -19.71 -13.65
N ASP A 155 -5.81 -20.59 -14.39
CA ASP A 155 -5.19 -20.18 -15.65
C ASP A 155 -6.26 -19.64 -16.61
N SER A 156 -5.95 -18.49 -17.21
CA SER A 156 -6.87 -17.79 -18.11
C SER A 156 -6.08 -17.13 -19.23
N PRO A 157 -6.58 -17.15 -20.48
CA PRO A 157 -5.96 -16.42 -21.59
C PRO A 157 -6.09 -14.90 -21.43
N THR A 158 -6.91 -14.44 -20.48
CA THR A 158 -7.12 -13.03 -20.17
C THR A 158 -6.90 -12.72 -18.70
N VAL A 159 -6.32 -11.55 -18.40
CA VAL A 159 -6.31 -11.01 -17.04
C VAL A 159 -7.68 -10.41 -16.75
N ASN A 160 -8.47 -11.12 -15.95
CA ASN A 160 -9.78 -10.63 -15.51
C ASN A 160 -9.61 -9.66 -14.32
N LEU A 161 -9.98 -8.40 -14.55
CA LEU A 161 -9.91 -7.29 -13.60
C LEU A 161 -11.33 -6.88 -13.16
N LEU A 162 -11.59 -6.91 -11.86
CA LEU A 162 -12.79 -6.34 -11.25
C LEU A 162 -12.48 -4.96 -10.67
N ILE A 163 -13.18 -3.92 -11.11
CA ILE A 163 -13.07 -2.58 -10.54
C ILE A 163 -14.30 -2.34 -9.67
N VAL A 164 -14.08 -2.06 -8.39
CA VAL A 164 -15.11 -1.68 -7.42
C VAL A 164 -14.97 -0.18 -7.17
N THR A 165 -15.94 0.59 -7.66
CA THR A 165 -16.00 2.03 -7.42
C THR A 165 -17.18 2.33 -6.51
N ALA A 166 -16.94 3.06 -5.43
CA ALA A 166 -17.98 3.50 -4.49
C ALA A 166 -17.84 4.99 -4.22
N ARG A 167 -18.94 5.73 -4.35
CA ARG A 167 -19.02 7.19 -4.10
C ARG A 167 -20.18 7.49 -3.18
N PRO A 168 -20.12 7.05 -1.90
CA PRO A 168 -21.25 7.17 -0.97
C PRO A 168 -21.69 8.62 -0.74
N ARG A 169 -20.82 9.63 -0.94
CA ARG A 169 -21.17 11.07 -0.80
C ARG A 169 -21.52 11.74 -2.13
N GLY A 170 -21.66 10.97 -3.21
CA GLY A 170 -22.13 11.45 -4.51
C GLY A 170 -21.28 12.59 -5.08
N LYS A 171 -21.89 13.77 -5.27
CA LYS A 171 -21.23 14.95 -5.86
C LYS A 171 -20.10 15.54 -5.00
N ASN A 172 -20.07 15.19 -3.71
CA ASN A 172 -19.00 15.61 -2.80
C ASN A 172 -17.78 14.69 -2.88
N ASP A 173 -17.86 13.59 -3.63
CA ASP A 173 -16.74 12.70 -3.89
C ASP A 173 -16.07 13.02 -5.24
N ILE A 174 -14.80 12.61 -5.38
CA ILE A 174 -14.05 12.72 -6.63
C ILE A 174 -14.77 11.92 -7.71
N ALA A 175 -14.98 12.52 -8.89
CA ALA A 175 -15.70 11.86 -9.98
C ALA A 175 -15.05 10.52 -10.40
N PHE A 176 -15.86 9.49 -10.63
CA PHE A 176 -15.42 8.14 -11.01
C PHE A 176 -14.53 8.08 -12.26
N ARG A 177 -14.66 9.07 -13.15
CA ARG A 177 -13.94 9.13 -14.43
C ARG A 177 -12.47 9.52 -14.27
N THR A 178 -12.07 10.01 -13.11
CA THR A 178 -10.71 10.52 -12.93
C THR A 178 -9.67 9.39 -12.93
N ILE A 179 -10.05 8.17 -12.53
CA ILE A 179 -9.09 7.07 -12.29
C ILE A 179 -9.40 5.85 -13.17
N SER A 180 -10.67 5.42 -13.24
CA SER A 180 -11.06 4.25 -14.02
C SER A 180 -10.96 4.46 -15.55
N LYS A 181 -11.16 5.70 -16.03
CA LYS A 181 -11.16 5.98 -17.48
C LYS A 181 -9.74 5.91 -18.08
N PRO A 182 -8.71 6.61 -17.53
CA PRO A 182 -7.35 6.48 -18.04
C PRO A 182 -6.84 5.03 -18.01
N LEU A 183 -7.21 4.26 -16.99
CA LEU A 183 -6.85 2.86 -16.88
C LEU A 183 -7.42 2.03 -18.06
N VAL A 184 -8.71 2.20 -18.35
CA VAL A 184 -9.36 1.52 -19.50
C VAL A 184 -8.74 1.98 -20.82
N GLU A 185 -8.51 3.28 -20.99
CA GLU A 185 -7.89 3.84 -22.20
C GLU A 185 -6.47 3.29 -22.44
N VAL A 186 -5.67 3.13 -21.38
CA VAL A 186 -4.34 2.50 -21.47
C VAL A 186 -4.46 1.05 -21.90
N PHE A 187 -5.39 0.27 -21.30
CA PHE A 187 -5.55 -1.13 -21.69
C PHE A 187 -6.04 -1.31 -23.13
N GLU A 188 -6.91 -0.41 -23.62
CA GLU A 188 -7.32 -0.39 -25.03
C GLU A 188 -6.17 -0.13 -26.00
N GLN A 189 -5.09 0.51 -25.54
CA GLN A 189 -3.88 0.80 -26.33
C GLN A 189 -2.80 -0.29 -26.21
N THR A 190 -3.00 -1.30 -25.35
CA THR A 190 -2.06 -2.41 -25.16
C THR A 190 -2.55 -3.68 -25.84
N GLU A 191 -1.63 -4.54 -26.28
CA GLU A 191 -1.97 -5.89 -26.76
C GLU A 191 -2.26 -6.89 -25.63
N LEU A 192 -2.26 -6.42 -24.36
CA LEU A 192 -2.53 -7.28 -23.21
C LEU A 192 -4.01 -7.64 -23.16
N PRO A 193 -4.36 -8.94 -23.16
CA PRO A 193 -5.75 -9.37 -23.14
C PRO A 193 -6.35 -9.21 -21.73
N VAL A 194 -6.86 -8.03 -21.42
CA VAL A 194 -7.47 -7.70 -20.12
C VAL A 194 -8.99 -7.63 -20.26
N LYS A 195 -9.72 -8.37 -19.40
CA LYS A 195 -11.18 -8.27 -19.30
C LYS A 195 -11.55 -7.46 -18.07
N ILE A 196 -12.08 -6.26 -18.30
CA ILE A 196 -12.43 -5.33 -17.24
C ILE A 196 -13.93 -5.42 -16.95
N HIS A 197 -14.30 -5.58 -15.70
CA HIS A 197 -15.67 -5.41 -15.23
C HIS A 197 -15.70 -4.30 -14.18
N ILE A 198 -16.57 -3.31 -14.35
CA ILE A 198 -16.79 -2.25 -13.36
C ILE A 198 -18.08 -2.59 -12.61
N LEU A 199 -17.96 -2.88 -11.32
CA LEU A 199 -19.08 -3.19 -10.46
C LEU A 199 -19.95 -1.95 -10.25
N ARG A 200 -21.26 -2.08 -10.51
CA ARG A 200 -22.27 -1.07 -10.18
C ARG A 200 -23.56 -1.75 -9.72
N PRO A 201 -24.15 -1.35 -8.57
CA PRO A 201 -23.67 -0.31 -7.65
C PRO A 201 -22.46 -0.78 -6.82
N GLY A 202 -21.71 0.15 -6.24
CA GLY A 202 -20.50 -0.11 -5.45
C GLY A 202 -20.78 -0.56 -4.02
N THR A 203 -21.77 -1.44 -3.83
CA THR A 203 -22.19 -1.94 -2.50
C THR A 203 -21.51 -3.27 -2.17
N TYR A 204 -21.35 -3.58 -0.87
CA TYR A 204 -20.83 -4.89 -0.45
C TYR A 204 -21.71 -6.04 -0.94
N GLN A 205 -23.03 -5.87 -0.92
CA GLN A 205 -23.98 -6.89 -1.39
C GLN A 205 -23.79 -7.18 -2.88
N ALA A 206 -23.71 -6.14 -3.72
CA ALA A 206 -23.48 -6.31 -5.15
C ALA A 206 -22.14 -7.00 -5.43
N LEU A 207 -21.08 -6.62 -4.71
CA LEU A 207 -19.78 -7.24 -4.82
C LEU A 207 -19.85 -8.74 -4.47
N PHE A 208 -20.45 -9.08 -3.33
CA PHE A 208 -20.59 -10.46 -2.89
C PHE A 208 -21.40 -11.31 -3.89
N GLN A 209 -22.56 -10.82 -4.33
CA GLN A 209 -23.42 -11.53 -5.27
C GLN A 209 -22.76 -11.73 -6.63
N HIS A 210 -22.04 -10.72 -7.13
CA HIS A 210 -21.30 -10.81 -8.38
C HIS A 210 -20.17 -11.84 -8.31
N LEU A 211 -19.43 -11.87 -7.20
CA LEU A 211 -18.39 -12.88 -7.00
C LEU A 211 -18.97 -14.29 -6.84
N GLU A 212 -20.11 -14.46 -6.15
CA GLU A 212 -20.85 -15.73 -6.09
C GLU A 212 -21.28 -16.23 -7.47
N GLU A 213 -21.71 -15.33 -8.36
CA GLU A 213 -22.08 -15.65 -9.74
C GLU A 213 -20.88 -16.12 -10.57
N LYS A 214 -19.75 -15.39 -10.50
CA LYS A 214 -18.54 -15.69 -11.29
C LYS A 214 -17.74 -16.89 -10.78
N LYS A 215 -17.97 -17.30 -9.52
CA LYS A 215 -17.28 -18.39 -8.81
C LYS A 215 -15.81 -18.09 -8.48
N PRO A 216 -15.23 -18.77 -7.47
CA PRO A 216 -13.84 -18.60 -7.11
C PRO A 216 -12.85 -18.84 -8.26
N GLY A 217 -11.80 -18.02 -8.29
CA GLY A 217 -10.71 -18.06 -9.25
C GLY A 217 -11.01 -17.40 -10.59
N HIS A 218 -12.16 -16.73 -10.75
CA HIS A 218 -12.50 -16.01 -11.98
C HIS A 218 -11.70 -14.71 -12.16
N TYR A 219 -11.56 -13.93 -11.09
CA TYR A 219 -10.82 -12.66 -11.12
C TYR A 219 -9.38 -12.86 -10.64
N HIS A 220 -8.45 -12.22 -11.34
CA HIS A 220 -7.02 -12.23 -10.99
C HIS A 220 -6.65 -10.98 -10.20
N VAL A 221 -7.31 -9.87 -10.53
CA VAL A 221 -7.07 -8.56 -9.94
C VAL A 221 -8.41 -7.97 -9.52
N ILE A 222 -8.46 -7.39 -8.32
CA ILE A 222 -9.52 -6.47 -7.90
C ILE A 222 -8.91 -5.09 -7.64
N HIS A 223 -9.57 -4.05 -8.10
CA HIS A 223 -9.19 -2.66 -7.88
C HIS A 223 -10.31 -1.96 -7.13
N PHE A 224 -10.04 -1.57 -5.88
CA PHE A 224 -10.92 -0.73 -5.09
C PHE A 224 -10.57 0.74 -5.30
N ASP A 225 -11.47 1.45 -5.96
CA ASP A 225 -11.46 2.90 -6.11
C ASP A 225 -12.55 3.47 -5.19
N VAL A 226 -12.24 3.59 -3.90
CA VAL A 226 -13.20 3.86 -2.81
C VAL A 226 -12.55 4.73 -1.74
N HIS A 227 -13.30 5.23 -0.76
CA HIS A 227 -12.67 5.90 0.39
C HIS A 227 -12.12 4.88 1.39
N GLY A 228 -11.01 5.23 2.03
CA GLY A 228 -10.40 4.48 3.12
C GLY A 228 -10.30 5.32 4.39
N SER A 229 -10.25 4.66 5.55
CA SER A 229 -10.09 5.30 6.85
C SER A 229 -9.51 4.37 7.90
N LEU A 230 -8.70 4.92 8.82
CA LEU A 230 -8.35 4.29 10.08
C LEU A 230 -9.28 4.81 11.19
N MET A 231 -9.96 3.92 11.90
CA MET A 231 -10.95 4.29 12.92
C MET A 231 -10.82 3.44 14.19
N THR A 232 -10.96 4.09 15.35
CA THR A 232 -11.19 3.40 16.63
C THR A 232 -12.67 2.97 16.74
N TYR A 233 -12.99 2.12 17.72
CA TYR A 233 -14.38 1.75 17.97
C TYR A 233 -15.25 2.97 18.35
N ASP A 234 -14.70 3.90 19.14
CA ASP A 234 -15.40 5.15 19.49
C ASP A 234 -15.67 6.04 18.29
N ASP A 235 -14.78 6.04 17.28
CA ASP A 235 -15.01 6.78 16.03
C ASP A 235 -16.18 6.17 15.23
N LEU A 236 -16.33 4.84 15.26
CA LEU A 236 -17.47 4.16 14.64
C LEU A 236 -18.79 4.54 15.33
N ASP A 237 -18.79 4.61 16.67
CA ASP A 237 -19.96 5.00 17.45
C ASP A 237 -20.35 6.46 17.18
N ARG A 238 -19.39 7.38 17.31
CA ARG A 238 -19.59 8.81 17.01
C ARG A 238 -20.03 9.06 15.57
N GLY A 239 -19.57 8.24 14.63
CA GLY A 239 -19.97 8.28 13.23
C GLY A 239 -21.33 7.63 12.93
N GLY A 240 -21.97 7.00 13.92
CA GLY A 240 -23.26 6.32 13.77
C GLY A 240 -23.19 5.06 12.91
N PHE A 241 -22.02 4.42 12.82
CA PHE A 241 -21.80 3.24 11.98
C PHE A 241 -22.19 1.93 12.67
N LEU A 242 -22.26 1.90 14.00
CA LEU A 242 -22.57 0.69 14.78
C LEU A 242 -23.97 0.12 14.50
N ASP A 243 -24.92 1.00 14.18
CA ASP A 243 -26.30 0.65 13.84
C ASP A 243 -26.54 0.38 12.36
N ASN A 244 -25.49 0.43 11.52
CA ASN A 244 -25.64 0.13 10.11
C ASN A 244 -26.00 -1.35 9.92
N SER A 245 -26.98 -1.62 9.05
CA SER A 245 -27.21 -2.98 8.57
C SER A 245 -26.04 -3.39 7.67
N ARG A 246 -25.42 -4.54 7.96
CA ARG A 246 -24.23 -5.04 7.26
C ARG A 246 -24.58 -6.34 6.55
N TYR A 247 -24.71 -6.30 5.23
CA TYR A 247 -25.16 -7.46 4.45
C TYR A 247 -24.23 -8.67 4.67
N GLY A 248 -24.79 -9.76 5.20
CA GLY A 248 -24.06 -11.01 5.41
C GLY A 248 -22.87 -10.93 6.37
N ARG A 249 -22.76 -9.85 7.15
CA ARG A 249 -21.64 -9.59 8.06
C ARG A 249 -22.14 -9.32 9.48
N ASN A 250 -21.34 -9.69 10.47
CA ASN A 250 -21.67 -9.48 11.87
C ASN A 250 -21.69 -7.99 12.22
N LYS A 251 -22.38 -7.63 13.31
CA LYS A 251 -22.23 -6.29 13.89
C LYS A 251 -20.79 -6.07 14.34
N PHE A 252 -20.38 -4.81 14.37
CA PHE A 252 -19.09 -4.46 14.98
C PHE A 252 -19.10 -4.86 16.45
N THR A 253 -18.01 -5.50 16.88
CA THR A 253 -17.71 -5.77 18.27
C THR A 253 -16.67 -4.75 18.74
N GLU A 254 -16.70 -4.42 20.02
CA GLU A 254 -15.71 -3.52 20.62
C GLU A 254 -14.28 -4.02 20.38
N TYR A 255 -13.38 -3.08 20.10
CA TYR A 255 -11.97 -3.34 19.89
C TYR A 255 -11.12 -2.16 20.32
N GLU A 256 -9.90 -2.45 20.76
CA GLU A 256 -8.90 -1.44 21.08
C GLU A 256 -8.06 -1.09 19.84
N GLY A 257 -7.59 0.17 19.80
CA GLY A 257 -6.72 0.68 18.74
C GLY A 257 -7.42 1.03 17.43
N LEU A 258 -6.64 1.16 16.36
CA LEU A 258 -7.12 1.53 15.03
C LEU A 258 -7.35 0.29 14.16
N ARG A 259 -8.44 0.30 13.38
CA ARG A 259 -8.68 -0.65 12.30
C ARG A 259 -8.90 0.09 10.99
N ALA A 260 -8.50 -0.55 9.89
CA ALA A 260 -8.67 -0.01 8.55
C ALA A 260 -10.02 -0.44 7.96
N TYR A 261 -10.69 0.52 7.31
CA TYR A 261 -12.00 0.34 6.69
C TYR A 261 -12.00 0.87 5.26
N LEU A 262 -12.71 0.17 4.38
CA LEU A 262 -13.17 0.68 3.09
C LEU A 262 -14.62 1.16 3.21
N SER A 263 -14.91 2.30 2.61
CA SER A 263 -16.23 2.91 2.57
C SER A 263 -16.94 2.59 1.27
N LEU A 264 -17.90 1.67 1.31
CA LEU A 264 -18.75 1.29 0.18
C LEU A 264 -20.08 2.05 0.18
N GLU A 265 -20.80 1.94 -0.94
CA GLU A 265 -22.14 2.50 -1.08
C GLU A 265 -23.17 1.70 -0.27
N THR A 266 -24.25 2.37 0.10
CA THR A 266 -25.49 1.73 0.58
C THR A 266 -26.63 2.07 -0.38
N GLU A 267 -27.80 1.45 -0.18
CA GLU A 267 -29.02 1.84 -0.91
C GLU A 267 -29.46 3.29 -0.63
N LYS A 268 -28.95 3.91 0.45
CA LYS A 268 -29.26 5.28 0.83
C LYS A 268 -28.11 6.21 0.42
N GLU A 269 -28.44 7.27 -0.31
CA GLU A 269 -27.47 8.32 -0.63
C GLU A 269 -26.86 8.91 0.64
N SER A 270 -25.59 9.30 0.57
CA SER A 270 -24.87 9.95 1.67
C SER A 270 -24.69 9.09 2.93
N ARG A 271 -24.97 7.78 2.85
CA ARG A 271 -24.61 6.79 3.88
C ARG A 271 -23.63 5.78 3.31
N SER A 272 -22.55 5.53 4.06
CA SER A 272 -21.53 4.56 3.68
C SER A 272 -21.63 3.28 4.51
N ASP A 273 -21.34 2.16 3.86
CA ASP A 273 -21.13 0.86 4.47
C ASP A 273 -19.63 0.67 4.73
N LEU A 274 -19.23 0.64 6.00
CA LEU A 274 -17.85 0.38 6.38
C LEU A 274 -17.55 -1.13 6.35
N VAL A 275 -16.56 -1.47 5.55
CA VAL A 275 -16.05 -2.84 5.40
C VAL A 275 -14.66 -2.89 6.01
N GLU A 276 -14.51 -3.69 7.06
CA GLU A 276 -13.24 -3.84 7.77
C GLU A 276 -12.23 -4.60 6.89
N ALA A 277 -10.94 -4.30 7.07
CA ALA A 277 -9.85 -4.92 6.33
C ALA A 277 -9.93 -6.45 6.26
N GLY A 278 -10.12 -7.11 7.41
CA GLY A 278 -10.30 -8.55 7.53
C GLY A 278 -11.50 -9.08 6.74
N GLU A 279 -12.62 -8.35 6.69
CA GLU A 279 -13.79 -8.75 5.90
C GLU A 279 -13.55 -8.69 4.39
N ILE A 280 -12.76 -7.72 3.91
CA ILE A 280 -12.30 -7.69 2.52
C ILE A 280 -11.33 -8.85 2.28
N ALA A 281 -10.40 -9.07 3.19
CA ALA A 281 -9.43 -10.15 3.14
C ALA A 281 -10.10 -11.52 2.99
N ASP A 282 -11.07 -11.83 3.87
CA ASP A 282 -11.86 -13.05 3.85
C ASP A 282 -12.61 -13.21 2.52
N LEU A 283 -13.15 -12.11 1.98
CA LEU A 283 -13.82 -12.11 0.69
C LEU A 283 -12.86 -12.47 -0.44
N LEU A 284 -11.68 -11.84 -0.52
CA LEU A 284 -10.69 -12.10 -1.56
C LEU A 284 -10.14 -13.52 -1.48
N THR A 285 -9.91 -14.02 -0.26
CA THR A 285 -9.48 -15.40 -0.02
C THR A 285 -10.57 -16.39 -0.43
N ARG A 286 -11.84 -16.15 -0.06
CA ARG A 286 -12.97 -17.01 -0.45
C ARG A 286 -13.11 -17.13 -1.97
N TYR A 287 -12.94 -16.04 -2.70
CA TYR A 287 -13.05 -16.02 -4.16
C TYR A 287 -11.74 -16.20 -4.91
N GLN A 288 -10.66 -16.50 -4.19
CA GLN A 288 -9.34 -16.80 -4.74
C GLN A 288 -8.82 -15.68 -5.66
N ILE A 289 -8.92 -14.42 -5.22
CA ILE A 289 -8.41 -13.25 -5.94
C ILE A 289 -7.02 -12.89 -5.38
N PRO A 290 -5.93 -13.13 -6.14
CA PRO A 290 -4.57 -13.03 -5.61
C PRO A 290 -4.00 -11.60 -5.56
N VAL A 291 -4.56 -10.66 -6.32
CA VAL A 291 -4.03 -9.29 -6.43
C VAL A 291 -5.10 -8.26 -6.08
N ALA A 292 -4.76 -7.34 -5.18
CA ALA A 292 -5.61 -6.20 -4.81
C ALA A 292 -4.89 -4.88 -5.09
N ILE A 293 -5.59 -3.94 -5.71
CA ILE A 293 -5.17 -2.55 -5.87
C ILE A 293 -6.09 -1.69 -5.00
N LEU A 294 -5.51 -0.96 -4.06
CA LEU A 294 -6.21 -0.11 -3.11
C LEU A 294 -5.94 1.35 -3.44
N ASN A 295 -6.86 1.92 -4.21
CA ASN A 295 -6.94 3.35 -4.40
C ASN A 295 -7.93 3.92 -3.38
N ALA A 296 -7.47 3.96 -2.13
CA ALA A 296 -8.23 4.41 -0.97
C ALA A 296 -7.29 5.15 -0.01
N CYS A 297 -7.73 6.28 0.53
CA CYS A 297 -6.92 7.07 1.46
C CYS A 297 -6.43 6.21 2.63
N GLN A 298 -5.16 6.39 3.01
CA GLN A 298 -4.53 5.73 4.15
C GLN A 298 -4.51 4.18 4.04
N SER A 299 -4.64 3.64 2.83
CA SER A 299 -4.63 2.18 2.59
C SER A 299 -3.29 1.52 2.92
N ALA A 300 -2.18 2.25 2.83
CA ALA A 300 -0.84 1.82 3.24
C ALA A 300 -0.39 2.40 4.59
N LYS A 301 -1.19 3.25 5.25
CA LYS A 301 -0.75 3.99 6.45
C LYS A 301 -0.50 3.05 7.62
N GLN A 302 0.74 3.07 8.09
CA GLN A 302 1.21 2.29 9.23
C GLN A 302 1.35 3.20 10.45
N SER A 303 0.70 2.84 11.56
CA SER A 303 0.69 3.63 12.79
C SER A 303 1.04 2.78 14.00
N GLY A 304 2.10 3.17 14.70
CA GLY A 304 2.57 2.47 15.90
C GLY A 304 3.13 1.08 15.59
N LYS A 305 3.13 0.22 16.61
CA LYS A 305 3.80 -1.10 16.60
C LYS A 305 2.99 -2.24 16.00
N SER A 306 1.73 -2.00 15.64
CA SER A 306 0.82 -3.00 15.11
C SER A 306 0.53 -2.71 13.64
N ASP A 307 0.45 -3.73 12.78
CA ASP A 307 0.03 -3.58 11.38
C ASP A 307 -1.38 -2.94 11.28
N THR A 308 -1.42 -1.63 11.02
CA THR A 308 -2.66 -0.86 10.78
C THR A 308 -2.96 -0.71 9.30
N SER A 309 -1.95 -0.92 8.44
CA SER A 309 -2.10 -0.87 6.99
C SER A 309 -3.13 -1.90 6.51
N LEU A 310 -4.09 -1.45 5.69
CA LEU A 310 -5.02 -2.33 5.00
C LEU A 310 -4.27 -3.33 4.11
N GLY A 311 -3.19 -2.88 3.47
CA GLY A 311 -2.35 -3.75 2.65
C GLY A 311 -1.68 -4.87 3.45
N SER A 312 -1.12 -4.57 4.62
CA SER A 312 -0.51 -5.60 5.49
C SER A 312 -1.53 -6.63 5.99
N ARG A 313 -2.76 -6.19 6.31
CA ARG A 313 -3.86 -7.08 6.70
C ARG A 313 -4.32 -7.99 5.56
N LEU A 314 -4.44 -7.45 4.34
CA LEU A 314 -4.77 -8.25 3.17
C LEU A 314 -3.71 -9.30 2.85
N MET A 315 -2.42 -8.92 2.94
CA MET A 315 -1.30 -9.86 2.81
C MET A 315 -1.37 -10.96 3.87
N SER A 316 -1.67 -10.59 5.12
CA SER A 316 -1.86 -11.53 6.23
C SER A 316 -3.03 -12.50 6.05
N ALA A 317 -4.02 -12.14 5.22
CA ALA A 317 -5.13 -13.02 4.90
C ALA A 317 -4.89 -13.92 3.67
N GLY A 318 -3.72 -13.83 3.03
CA GLY A 318 -3.32 -14.66 1.89
C GLY A 318 -3.42 -13.98 0.52
N VAL A 319 -3.74 -12.68 0.44
CA VAL A 319 -3.59 -11.91 -0.80
C VAL A 319 -2.10 -11.88 -1.15
N ARG A 320 -1.75 -12.26 -2.39
CA ARG A 320 -0.34 -12.44 -2.79
C ARG A 320 0.36 -11.13 -3.08
N THR A 321 -0.37 -10.14 -3.59
CA THR A 321 0.18 -8.84 -3.94
C THR A 321 -0.86 -7.76 -3.68
N VAL A 322 -0.45 -6.74 -2.93
CA VAL A 322 -1.26 -5.56 -2.69
C VAL A 322 -0.49 -4.32 -3.15
N LEU A 323 -1.11 -3.53 -4.02
CA LEU A 323 -0.67 -2.17 -4.31
C LEU A 323 -1.55 -1.21 -3.51
N ALA A 324 -0.95 -0.43 -2.61
CA ALA A 324 -1.65 0.49 -1.72
C ALA A 324 -0.92 1.84 -1.69
N MET A 325 -1.64 2.88 -1.27
CA MET A 325 -1.17 4.25 -1.09
C MET A 325 -1.33 4.74 0.34
#